data_AF-A0A1I7IVY0-F1
#
_entry.id   AF-A0A1I7IVY0-F1
#
_cell.length_a   1.000
_cell.length_b   1.000
_cell.length_c   1.000
_cell.angle_alpha   90.00
_cell.angle_beta   90.00
_cell.angle_gamma   90.00
#
_symmetry.space_group_name_H-M   'P 1'
#
loop_
_entity.id
_entity.type
_entity.pdbx_description
1 polymer ?
#
loop_
_entity_poly.entity_id
_entity_poly.type
_entity_poly.pdbx_seq_one_letter_code
_entity_poly.pdbx_strand_id
1 'polypeptide(L)'
;MNRLNIIKKSFPWLVITILAVALWFNGCGASPEEKEIMVTVPAVSGSLPATQPKHSIVLPSPVGKTDTVFVPNPVNEKLLAENQQLKDSFAKVSATQKVEMYSDAIQINDFSYQQEDSYINLTVAGKVRGQILSMLPTYTIKERIVAAKVTVPQTKFRLLAGVEVGNNLQFNSFNFKADLFFQNASGNMLQVSYDTDQRIYVGYHFSIFKIRK
;
A
#
# COMPACT_ATOMS: atom_id res chain seq x y z
N MET A 1 -63.55 -22.79 -24.58
CA MET A 1 -62.18 -23.01 -25.08
C MET A 1 -61.23 -23.08 -23.88
N ASN A 2 -60.65 -24.26 -23.61
CA ASN A 2 -60.02 -24.61 -22.33
C ASN A 2 -58.70 -23.88 -22.07
N ARG A 3 -58.67 -22.99 -21.06
CA ARG A 3 -57.45 -22.29 -20.60
C ARG A 3 -56.31 -23.24 -20.20
N LEU A 4 -56.61 -24.47 -19.79
CA LEU A 4 -55.61 -25.50 -19.45
C LEU A 4 -54.78 -26.03 -20.65
N ASN A 5 -55.35 -26.07 -21.86
CA ASN A 5 -54.63 -26.58 -23.03
C ASN A 5 -53.63 -25.55 -23.60
N ILE A 6 -53.91 -24.26 -23.38
CA ILE A 6 -53.01 -23.17 -23.78
C ILE A 6 -51.76 -23.18 -22.89
N ILE A 7 -51.93 -23.37 -21.58
CA ILE A 7 -50.82 -23.39 -20.62
C ILE A 7 -49.86 -24.57 -20.89
N LYS A 8 -50.38 -25.78 -21.15
CA LYS A 8 -49.53 -26.95 -21.46
C LYS A 8 -48.74 -26.80 -22.76
N LYS A 9 -49.29 -26.10 -23.77
CA LYS A 9 -48.63 -25.88 -25.07
C LYS A 9 -47.60 -24.74 -25.01
N SER A 10 -47.79 -23.76 -24.13
CA SER A 10 -46.90 -22.60 -23.96
C SER A 10 -45.78 -22.83 -22.92
N PHE A 11 -45.92 -23.81 -22.03
CA PHE A 11 -44.91 -24.15 -21.02
C PHE A 11 -43.50 -24.41 -21.59
N PRO A 12 -43.30 -25.23 -22.65
CA PRO A 12 -41.95 -25.47 -23.19
C PRO A 12 -41.31 -24.20 -23.77
N TRP A 13 -42.11 -23.29 -24.35
CA TRP A 13 -41.61 -22.01 -24.84
C TRP A 13 -41.14 -21.11 -23.70
N LEU A 14 -41.87 -21.08 -22.58
CA LEU A 14 -41.50 -20.31 -21.39
C LEU A 14 -40.15 -20.77 -20.80
N VAL A 15 -39.92 -22.09 -20.76
CA VAL A 15 -38.66 -22.68 -20.28
C VAL A 15 -37.50 -22.30 -21.20
N ILE A 16 -37.69 -22.36 -22.52
CA ILE A 16 -36.66 -21.97 -23.50
C ILE A 16 -36.30 -20.48 -23.36
N THR A 17 -37.30 -19.59 -23.18
CA THR A 17 -37.05 -18.16 -22.99
C THR A 17 -36.26 -17.87 -21.73
N ILE A 18 -36.60 -18.51 -20.61
CA ILE A 18 -35.87 -18.38 -19.34
C ILE A 18 -34.43 -18.87 -19.50
N LEU A 19 -34.22 -19.99 -20.20
CA LEU A 19 -32.90 -20.57 -20.41
C LEU A 19 -32.03 -19.70 -21.33
N ALA A 20 -32.62 -19.13 -22.38
CA ALA A 20 -31.95 -18.17 -23.26
C ALA A 20 -31.53 -16.90 -22.52
N VAL A 21 -32.40 -16.38 -21.65
CA VAL A 21 -32.10 -15.23 -20.78
C VAL A 21 -30.97 -15.58 -19.79
N ALA A 22 -31.01 -16.77 -19.17
CA ALA A 22 -29.97 -17.22 -18.25
C ALA A 22 -28.60 -17.41 -18.94
N LEU A 23 -28.59 -17.98 -20.15
CA LEU A 23 -27.37 -18.12 -20.96
C LEU A 23 -26.82 -16.77 -21.41
N TRP A 24 -27.70 -15.80 -21.70
CA TRP A 24 -27.31 -14.44 -22.08
C TRP A 24 -26.67 -13.65 -20.93
N PHE A 25 -27.08 -13.91 -19.68
CA PHE A 25 -26.43 -13.36 -18.48
C PHE A 25 -25.09 -14.03 -18.15
N ASN A 26 -24.92 -15.30 -18.52
CA ASN A 26 -23.70 -16.07 -18.26
C ASN A 26 -22.62 -15.96 -19.34
N GLY A 27 -22.75 -15.07 -20.32
CA GLY A 27 -21.74 -14.84 -21.35
C GLY A 27 -20.38 -14.55 -20.72
N CYS A 28 -19.43 -15.50 -20.90
CA CYS A 28 -18.04 -15.52 -20.44
C CYS A 28 -17.62 -14.27 -19.67
N GLY A 29 -17.74 -14.34 -18.33
CA GLY A 29 -17.17 -13.33 -17.46
C GLY A 29 -15.68 -13.22 -17.76
N ALA A 30 -15.27 -12.10 -18.34
CA ALA A 30 -13.86 -11.77 -18.41
C ALA A 30 -13.35 -11.77 -16.96
N SER A 31 -12.28 -12.53 -16.73
CA SER A 31 -11.56 -12.47 -15.46
C SER A 31 -11.25 -11.00 -15.15
N PRO A 32 -11.35 -10.56 -13.88
CA PRO A 32 -10.93 -9.20 -13.52
C PRO A 32 -9.55 -8.95 -14.11
N GLU A 33 -9.47 -7.94 -14.98
CA GLU A 33 -8.22 -7.54 -15.62
C GLU A 33 -7.40 -6.83 -14.55
N GLU A 34 -6.39 -7.51 -14.02
CA GLU A 34 -5.39 -6.89 -13.13
C GLU A 34 -4.59 -5.88 -13.96
N LYS A 35 -4.70 -4.59 -13.65
CA LYS A 35 -3.84 -3.57 -14.23
C LYS A 35 -2.77 -3.19 -13.21
N GLU A 36 -1.51 -3.24 -13.65
CA GLU A 36 -0.40 -2.70 -12.89
C GLU A 36 -0.36 -1.18 -13.11
N ILE A 37 -0.59 -0.42 -12.04
CA ILE A 37 -0.47 1.03 -12.06
C ILE A 37 0.83 1.40 -11.33
N MET A 38 1.66 2.22 -11.97
CA MET A 38 2.87 2.76 -11.35
C MET A 38 2.47 3.87 -10.39
N VAL A 39 2.62 3.63 -9.08
CA VAL A 39 2.33 4.61 -8.04
C VAL A 39 3.65 5.19 -7.53
N THR A 40 3.79 6.50 -7.66
CA THR A 40 4.91 7.25 -7.07
C THR A 40 4.64 7.49 -5.59
N VAL A 41 5.45 6.90 -4.73
CA VAL A 41 5.44 7.16 -3.29
C VAL A 41 6.36 8.35 -3.03
N PRO A 42 5.85 9.48 -2.50
CA PRO A 42 6.65 10.69 -2.29
C PRO A 42 7.69 10.48 -1.20
N ALA A 43 8.77 11.26 -1.25
CA ALA A 43 9.77 11.26 -0.20
C ALA A 43 9.18 11.79 1.13
N VAL A 44 9.52 11.13 2.24
CA VAL A 44 9.03 11.49 3.58
C VAL A 44 10.21 11.69 4.52
N SER A 45 10.31 12.87 5.10
CA SER A 45 11.33 13.21 6.09
C SER A 45 10.73 13.28 7.49
N GLY A 46 11.49 12.84 8.49
CA GLY A 46 11.08 12.85 9.89
C GLY A 46 12.24 12.95 10.85
N SER A 47 11.94 13.29 12.10
CA SER A 47 12.87 13.26 13.22
C SER A 47 12.29 12.42 14.34
N LEU A 48 13.11 11.57 14.93
CA LEU A 48 12.79 10.91 16.18
C LEU A 48 13.07 11.86 17.36
N PRO A 49 12.39 11.70 18.51
CA PRO A 49 12.65 12.51 19.68
C PRO A 49 14.06 12.23 20.23
N ALA A 50 14.69 13.28 20.79
CA ALA A 50 15.98 13.16 21.42
C ALA A 50 15.91 12.12 22.56
N THR A 51 16.78 11.11 22.50
CA THR A 51 16.78 10.02 23.48
C THR A 51 18.14 9.94 24.17
N GLN A 52 18.12 9.69 25.49
CA GLN A 52 19.31 9.38 26.25
C GLN A 52 19.56 7.86 26.20
N PRO A 53 20.70 7.39 25.68
CA PRO A 53 20.99 5.96 25.65
C PRO A 53 21.17 5.38 27.05
N LYS A 54 20.65 4.17 27.26
CA LYS A 54 20.89 3.40 28.47
C LYS A 54 22.25 2.73 28.35
N HIS A 55 23.16 3.07 29.26
CA HIS A 55 24.49 2.44 29.32
C HIS A 55 24.38 1.20 30.21
N SER A 56 24.72 0.04 29.66
CA SER A 56 24.83 -1.21 30.40
C SER A 56 26.27 -1.69 30.39
N ILE A 57 26.76 -2.14 31.53
CA ILE A 57 28.06 -2.80 31.62
C ILE A 57 27.93 -4.18 30.96
N VAL A 58 28.78 -4.47 29.97
CA VAL A 58 28.86 -5.81 29.38
C VAL A 58 29.54 -6.71 30.41
N LEU A 59 28.75 -7.57 31.05
CA LEU A 59 29.28 -8.63 31.89
C LEU A 59 29.75 -9.79 30.99
N PRO A 60 30.88 -10.44 31.31
CA PRO A 60 31.33 -11.61 30.58
C PRO A 60 30.25 -12.70 30.62
N SER A 61 29.84 -13.20 29.45
CA SER A 61 28.92 -14.33 29.37
C SER A 61 29.60 -15.59 29.91
N PRO A 62 28.92 -16.39 30.75
CA PRO A 62 29.45 -17.68 31.17
C PRO A 62 29.58 -18.59 29.95
N VAL A 63 30.81 -19.02 29.66
CA VAL A 63 31.09 -20.03 28.64
C VAL A 63 30.63 -21.37 29.19
N GLY A 64 29.54 -21.90 28.64
CA GLY A 64 29.15 -23.31 28.78
C GLY A 64 28.30 -23.65 30.00
N LYS A 65 27.13 -24.27 29.75
CA LYS A 65 26.38 -25.03 30.75
C LYS A 65 27.08 -26.36 30.98
N THR A 66 27.89 -26.46 32.03
CA THR A 66 28.13 -27.68 32.84
C THR A 66 29.10 -27.31 33.97
N ASP A 67 28.68 -27.54 35.22
CA ASP A 67 29.41 -27.43 36.49
C ASP A 67 30.40 -26.27 36.61
N THR A 68 29.93 -25.18 37.24
CA THR A 68 30.61 -23.89 37.38
C THR A 68 31.94 -23.99 38.14
N VAL A 69 33.02 -24.26 37.41
CA VAL A 69 34.33 -23.70 37.71
C VAL A 69 34.31 -22.28 37.15
N PHE A 70 34.36 -21.28 38.03
CA PHE A 70 34.66 -19.90 37.61
C PHE A 70 36.09 -19.90 37.06
N VAL A 71 36.24 -20.10 35.75
CA VAL A 71 37.50 -19.79 35.07
C VAL A 71 37.52 -18.28 34.90
N PRO A 72 38.34 -17.52 35.68
CA PRO A 72 38.48 -16.10 35.43
C PRO A 72 38.91 -15.92 33.97
N ASN A 73 38.27 -14.99 33.26
CA ASN A 73 38.65 -14.63 31.91
C ASN A 73 40.18 -14.36 31.91
N PRO A 74 40.98 -15.06 31.09
CA PRO A 74 42.42 -14.84 31.07
C PRO A 74 42.69 -13.35 30.86
N VAL A 75 43.52 -12.77 31.71
CA VAL A 75 43.89 -11.36 31.61
C VAL A 75 44.50 -11.17 30.23
N ASN A 76 43.91 -10.27 29.44
CA ASN A 76 44.46 -9.93 28.15
C ASN A 76 45.75 -9.14 28.38
N GLU A 77 46.89 -9.83 28.32
CA GLU A 77 48.21 -9.27 28.60
C GLU A 77 48.54 -8.07 27.71
N LYS A 78 48.04 -8.05 26.48
CA LYS A 78 48.17 -6.91 25.56
C LYS A 78 47.44 -5.68 26.10
N LEU A 79 46.17 -5.81 26.48
CA LEU A 79 45.41 -4.70 27.08
C LEU A 79 45.99 -4.25 28.42
N LEU A 80 46.55 -5.18 29.20
CA LEU A 80 47.22 -4.84 30.45
C LEU A 80 48.49 -4.00 30.20
N ALA A 81 49.32 -4.42 29.24
CA ALA A 81 50.52 -3.69 28.85
C ALA A 81 50.18 -2.30 28.28
N GLU A 82 49.18 -2.21 27.40
CA GLU A 82 48.70 -0.94 26.85
C GLU A 82 48.19 0.00 27.96
N ASN A 83 47.39 -0.51 28.90
CA ASN A 83 46.92 0.27 30.05
C ASN A 83 48.06 0.75 30.94
N GLN A 84 49.08 -0.08 31.16
CA GLN A 84 50.24 0.30 31.96
C GLN A 84 51.07 1.38 31.25
N GLN A 85 51.29 1.26 29.94
CA GLN A 85 51.96 2.30 29.14
C GLN A 85 51.22 3.64 29.20
N LEU A 86 49.88 3.62 29.14
CA LEU A 86 49.06 4.83 29.27
C LEU A 86 49.17 5.47 30.66
N LYS A 87 49.24 4.66 31.73
CA LYS A 87 49.47 5.18 33.09
C LYS A 87 50.86 5.81 33.24
N ASP A 88 51.87 5.14 32.72
CA ASP A 88 53.26 5.60 32.82
C ASP A 88 53.49 6.86 31.97
N SER A 89 52.83 6.96 30.82
CA SER A 89 52.86 8.18 30.00
C SER A 89 52.16 9.34 30.72
N PHE A 90 50.96 9.12 31.25
CA PHE A 90 50.22 10.13 32.02
C PHE A 90 50.97 10.63 33.26
N ALA A 91 51.70 9.74 33.94
CA ALA A 91 52.49 10.11 35.11
C ALA A 91 53.59 11.14 34.78
N LYS A 92 54.19 11.04 33.59
CA LYS A 92 55.31 11.89 33.11
C LYS A 92 54.86 13.26 32.57
N VAL A 93 53.56 13.47 32.38
CA VAL A 93 52.98 14.72 31.88
C VAL A 93 52.99 15.82 32.95
N SER A 94 53.22 17.07 32.55
CA SER A 94 53.24 18.23 33.46
C SER A 94 51.87 18.53 34.08
N ALA A 95 51.84 19.29 35.19
CA ALA A 95 50.59 19.65 35.87
C ALA A 95 49.62 20.43 34.95
N THR A 96 50.13 21.37 34.15
CA THR A 96 49.33 22.16 33.20
C THR A 96 48.68 21.27 32.14
N GLN A 97 49.47 20.38 31.54
CA GLN A 97 48.96 19.44 30.53
C GLN A 97 47.94 18.45 31.12
N LYS A 98 48.08 18.06 32.39
CA LYS A 98 47.05 17.26 33.07
C LYS A 98 45.73 18.01 33.18
N VAL A 99 45.76 19.31 33.49
CA VAL A 99 44.55 20.16 33.56
C VAL A 99 43.88 20.26 32.19
N GLU A 100 44.66 20.44 31.12
CA GLU A 100 44.14 20.44 29.74
C GLU A 100 43.48 19.10 29.39
N MET A 101 44.16 17.98 29.65
CA MET A 101 43.59 16.63 29.43
C MET A 101 42.30 16.39 30.21
N TYR A 102 42.21 16.88 31.45
CA TYR A 102 40.97 16.81 32.23
C TYR A 102 39.86 17.68 31.65
N SER A 103 40.18 18.91 31.22
CA SER A 103 39.24 19.82 30.59
C SER A 103 38.68 19.21 29.30
N ASP A 104 39.53 18.63 28.46
CA ASP A 104 39.16 17.96 27.22
C ASP A 104 38.25 16.75 27.50
N ALA A 105 38.56 15.96 28.52
CA ALA A 105 37.78 14.78 28.89
C ALA A 105 36.36 15.13 29.40
N ILE A 106 36.19 16.29 30.03
CA ILE A 106 34.87 16.76 30.52
C ILE A 106 34.16 17.68 29.52
N GLN A 107 34.76 17.99 28.36
CA GLN A 107 34.10 18.79 27.35
C GLN A 107 32.93 18.02 26.73
N ILE A 108 31.81 18.71 26.51
CA ILE A 108 30.70 18.14 25.73
C ILE A 108 30.97 18.48 24.27
N ASN A 109 31.10 17.44 23.46
CA ASN A 109 31.27 17.57 22.03
C ASN A 109 29.99 17.20 21.29
N ASP A 110 29.75 17.84 20.16
CA ASP A 110 28.71 17.43 19.24
C ASP A 110 29.28 16.36 18.29
N PHE A 111 28.46 15.36 17.95
CA PHE A 111 28.79 14.38 16.93
C PHE A 111 27.66 14.32 15.89
N SER A 112 28.02 13.93 14.68
CA SER A 112 27.07 13.67 13.60
C SER A 112 27.59 12.54 12.74
N TYR A 113 26.75 11.55 12.50
CA TYR A 113 27.03 10.44 11.62
C TYR A 113 25.89 10.29 10.61
N GLN A 114 26.25 10.09 9.35
CA GLN A 114 25.30 9.93 8.25
C GLN A 114 25.48 8.55 7.62
N GLN A 115 24.36 7.92 7.32
CA GLN A 115 24.29 6.64 6.62
C GLN A 115 23.21 6.73 5.55
N GLU A 116 23.53 6.24 4.36
CA GLU A 116 22.67 6.30 3.20
C GLU A 116 22.56 4.91 2.56
N ASP A 117 21.35 4.50 2.24
CA ASP A 117 21.07 3.34 1.40
C ASP A 117 20.16 3.71 0.21
N SER A 118 19.71 2.72 -0.56
CA SER A 118 18.85 2.93 -1.73
C SER A 118 17.45 3.47 -1.42
N TYR A 119 17.01 3.42 -0.16
CA TYR A 119 15.64 3.73 0.27
C TYR A 119 15.56 4.81 1.36
N ILE A 120 16.61 4.98 2.16
CA ILE A 120 16.62 5.79 3.38
C ILE A 120 17.97 6.51 3.51
N ASN A 121 17.89 7.79 3.87
CA ASN A 121 19.00 8.56 4.42
C ASN A 121 18.78 8.72 5.92
N LEU A 122 19.71 8.28 6.74
CA LEU A 122 19.68 8.38 8.20
C LEU A 122 20.82 9.27 8.67
N THR A 123 20.51 10.27 9.50
CA THR A 123 21.51 11.08 10.20
C THR A 123 21.29 10.94 11.69
N VAL A 124 22.34 10.58 12.43
CA VAL A 124 22.32 10.51 13.90
C VAL A 124 23.26 11.58 14.43
N ALA A 125 22.66 12.65 14.99
CA ALA A 125 23.40 13.72 15.63
C ALA A 125 23.24 13.66 17.14
N GLY A 126 24.15 14.23 17.91
CA GLY A 126 24.03 14.17 19.36
C GLY A 126 25.17 14.82 20.12
N LYS A 127 25.14 14.63 21.45
CA LYS A 127 26.13 15.15 22.39
C LYS A 127 26.86 14.01 23.08
N VAL A 128 28.17 14.15 23.24
CA VAL A 128 29.05 13.14 23.85
C VAL A 128 30.00 13.77 24.87
N ARG A 129 30.27 13.06 25.96
CA ARG A 129 31.32 13.36 26.95
C ARG A 129 31.78 12.04 27.57
N GLY A 130 32.82 11.43 27.00
CA GLY A 130 33.25 10.06 27.30
C GLY A 130 32.25 8.96 26.89
N GLN A 131 30.95 9.24 27.03
CA GLN A 131 29.80 8.43 26.63
C GLN A 131 28.75 9.31 25.94
N ILE A 132 27.84 8.68 25.19
CA ILE A 132 26.80 9.41 24.46
C ILE A 132 25.77 9.94 25.46
N LEU A 133 25.59 11.25 25.52
CA LEU A 133 24.62 11.90 26.42
C LEU A 133 23.23 11.97 25.79
N SER A 134 23.17 12.27 24.49
CA SER A 134 21.91 12.36 23.75
C SER A 134 22.13 12.03 22.30
N MET A 135 21.11 11.44 21.66
CA MET A 135 21.06 11.21 20.22
C MET A 135 19.73 11.72 19.65
N LEU A 136 19.80 12.29 18.46
CA LEU A 136 18.70 12.80 17.67
C LEU A 136 18.80 12.20 16.26
N PRO A 137 18.11 11.08 16.01
CA PRO A 137 18.03 10.49 14.68
C PRO A 137 17.05 11.26 13.79
N THR A 138 17.50 11.64 12.60
CA THR A 138 16.66 12.16 11.52
C THR A 138 16.74 11.23 10.33
N TYR A 139 15.61 11.02 9.65
CA TYR A 139 15.54 10.11 8.52
C TYR A 139 14.77 10.72 7.36
N THR A 140 15.15 10.34 6.15
CA THR A 140 14.45 10.66 4.90
C THR A 140 14.25 9.39 4.12
N ILE A 141 13.00 8.99 3.90
CA ILE A 141 12.62 7.90 3.00
C ILE A 141 12.59 8.48 1.57
N LYS A 142 13.36 7.88 0.67
CA LYS A 142 13.49 8.30 -0.73
C LYS A 142 12.22 7.99 -1.53
N GLU A 143 11.99 8.80 -2.57
CA GLU A 143 10.92 8.57 -3.52
C GLU A 143 11.11 7.22 -4.23
N ARG A 144 10.02 6.47 -4.42
CA ARG A 144 10.06 5.21 -5.17
C ARG A 144 8.79 4.97 -5.95
N ILE A 145 8.95 4.29 -7.08
CA ILE A 145 7.84 3.85 -7.92
C ILE A 145 7.54 2.39 -7.57
N VAL A 146 6.31 2.10 -7.16
CA VAL A 146 5.84 0.75 -6.84
C VAL A 146 4.72 0.37 -7.80
N ALA A 147 4.81 -0.82 -8.40
CA ALA A 147 3.73 -1.39 -9.19
C ALA A 147 2.62 -1.86 -8.24
N ALA A 148 1.48 -1.17 -8.24
CA ALA A 148 0.30 -1.57 -7.49
C ALA A 148 -0.65 -2.32 -8.43
N LYS A 149 -1.03 -3.55 -8.03
CA LYS A 149 -2.07 -4.31 -8.72
C LYS A 149 -3.43 -3.77 -8.28
N VAL A 150 -4.15 -3.14 -9.21
CA VAL A 150 -5.49 -2.63 -8.94
C VAL A 150 -6.50 -3.48 -9.71
N THR A 151 -7.44 -4.07 -8.97
CA THR A 151 -8.58 -4.79 -9.56
C THR A 151 -9.61 -3.76 -10.02
N VAL A 152 -9.76 -3.60 -11.34
CA VAL A 152 -10.80 -2.71 -11.89
C VAL A 152 -12.16 -3.44 -11.80
N PRO A 153 -13.17 -2.89 -11.10
CA PRO A 153 -14.48 -3.53 -11.03
C PRO A 153 -15.13 -3.52 -12.41
N GLN A 154 -15.36 -4.70 -12.99
CA GLN A 154 -16.10 -4.86 -14.23
C GLN A 154 -17.60 -4.90 -13.94
N THR A 155 -18.39 -4.17 -14.72
CA THR A 155 -19.87 -4.20 -14.64
C THR A 155 -20.36 -5.59 -14.98
N LYS A 156 -20.86 -6.36 -14.01
CA LYS A 156 -21.41 -7.72 -14.24
C LYS A 156 -22.87 -7.66 -14.71
N PHE A 157 -23.62 -6.72 -14.16
CA PHE A 157 -25.03 -6.48 -14.47
C PHE A 157 -25.34 -5.00 -14.19
N ARG A 158 -26.06 -4.35 -15.11
CA ARG A 158 -26.55 -2.98 -14.89
C ARG A 158 -27.95 -2.83 -15.46
N LEU A 159 -28.89 -2.45 -14.60
CA LEU A 159 -30.22 -1.98 -15.01
C LEU A 159 -30.15 -0.47 -15.19
N LEU A 160 -30.60 0.03 -16.34
CA LEU A 160 -30.72 1.45 -16.64
C LEU A 160 -32.17 1.77 -16.92
N ALA A 161 -32.61 2.95 -16.50
CA ALA A 161 -33.89 3.52 -16.91
C ALA A 161 -33.61 4.83 -17.65
N GLY A 162 -34.37 5.09 -18.71
CA GLY A 162 -34.27 6.29 -19.52
C GLY A 162 -35.66 6.84 -19.85
N VAL A 163 -35.69 8.12 -20.17
CA VAL A 163 -36.85 8.77 -20.78
C VAL A 163 -36.35 9.54 -22.00
N GLU A 164 -36.98 9.30 -23.13
CA GLU A 164 -36.73 9.97 -24.40
C GLU A 164 -37.93 10.86 -24.73
N VAL A 165 -37.65 12.06 -25.26
CA VAL A 165 -38.67 12.97 -25.78
C VAL A 165 -38.45 13.11 -27.28
N GLY A 166 -39.46 12.72 -28.06
CA GLY A 166 -39.49 12.87 -29.50
C GLY A 166 -40.41 14.01 -29.93
N ASN A 167 -40.09 14.65 -31.04
CA ASN A 167 -41.00 15.57 -31.72
C ASN A 167 -40.84 15.42 -33.23
N ASN A 168 -41.84 15.83 -34.00
CA ASN A 168 -41.71 15.91 -35.45
C ASN A 168 -40.88 17.14 -35.87
N LEU A 169 -40.48 17.18 -37.14
CA LEU A 169 -39.68 18.28 -37.71
C LEU A 169 -40.37 19.65 -37.64
N GLN A 170 -41.68 19.67 -37.41
CA GLN A 170 -42.51 20.87 -37.28
C GLN A 170 -42.75 21.28 -35.82
N PHE A 171 -42.16 20.54 -34.86
CA PHE A 171 -42.27 20.74 -33.41
C PHE A 171 -43.69 20.74 -32.83
N ASN A 172 -44.68 20.18 -33.53
CA ASN A 172 -46.09 20.26 -33.13
C ASN A 172 -46.65 18.94 -32.56
N SER A 173 -45.85 17.88 -32.48
CA SER A 173 -46.28 16.56 -31.98
C SER A 173 -45.24 15.95 -31.04
N PHE A 174 -45.32 16.33 -29.75
CA PHE A 174 -44.46 15.76 -28.71
C PHE A 174 -44.89 14.32 -28.39
N ASN A 175 -43.91 13.42 -28.29
CA ASN A 175 -44.07 12.04 -27.85
C ASN A 175 -43.05 11.75 -26.75
N PHE A 176 -43.46 11.05 -25.70
CA PHE A 176 -42.58 10.63 -24.62
C PHE A 176 -42.44 9.11 -24.64
N LYS A 177 -41.21 8.62 -24.50
CA LYS A 177 -40.90 7.19 -24.41
C LYS A 177 -40.13 6.92 -23.12
N ALA A 178 -40.55 5.90 -22.38
CA ALA A 178 -39.82 5.38 -21.23
C ALA A 178 -39.08 4.11 -21.63
N ASP A 179 -37.85 3.96 -21.15
CA ASP A 179 -36.93 2.90 -21.53
C ASP A 179 -36.38 2.18 -20.31
N LEU A 180 -36.33 0.85 -20.38
CA LEU A 180 -35.61 -0.01 -19.46
C LEU A 180 -34.54 -0.77 -20.22
N PHE A 181 -33.28 -0.62 -19.82
CA PHE A 181 -32.16 -1.34 -20.41
C PHE A 181 -31.53 -2.30 -19.42
N PHE A 182 -31.31 -3.53 -19.85
CA PHE A 182 -30.59 -4.55 -19.11
C PHE A 182 -29.23 -4.75 -19.78
N GLN A 183 -28.14 -4.39 -19.11
CA GLN A 183 -26.78 -4.54 -19.62
C GLN A 183 -26.09 -5.74 -18.98
N ASN A 184 -25.50 -6.60 -19.82
CA ASN A 184 -24.70 -7.76 -19.38
C ASN A 184 -23.20 -7.40 -19.26
N ALA A 185 -22.39 -8.34 -18.74
CA ALA A 185 -20.95 -8.15 -18.56
C ALA A 185 -20.17 -7.89 -19.86
N SER A 186 -20.68 -8.38 -20.99
CA SER A 186 -20.13 -8.09 -22.31
C SER A 186 -20.44 -6.67 -22.80
N GLY A 187 -21.26 -5.91 -22.08
CA GLY A 187 -21.68 -4.55 -22.42
C GLY A 187 -22.86 -4.50 -23.39
N ASN A 188 -23.42 -5.65 -23.78
CA ASN A 188 -24.63 -5.72 -24.62
C ASN A 188 -25.85 -5.36 -23.79
N MET A 189 -26.84 -4.71 -24.41
CA MET A 189 -28.04 -4.23 -23.74
C MET A 189 -29.31 -4.77 -24.41
N LEU A 190 -30.24 -5.24 -23.58
CA LEU A 190 -31.63 -5.47 -23.99
C LEU A 190 -32.47 -4.27 -23.56
N GLN A 191 -33.22 -3.68 -24.48
CA GLN A 191 -34.08 -2.53 -24.23
C GLN A 191 -35.54 -2.96 -24.32
N VAL A 192 -36.35 -2.55 -23.35
CA VAL A 192 -37.81 -2.58 -23.42
C VAL A 192 -38.31 -1.16 -23.24
N SER A 193 -39.12 -0.69 -24.19
CA SER A 193 -39.62 0.69 -24.18
C SER A 193 -41.12 0.76 -24.35
N TYR A 194 -41.71 1.80 -23.81
CA TYR A 194 -43.13 2.13 -23.96
C TYR A 194 -43.30 3.62 -24.21
N ASP A 195 -44.04 3.99 -25.25
CA ASP A 195 -44.27 5.39 -25.63
C ASP A 195 -45.71 5.87 -25.36
N THR A 196 -45.95 7.18 -25.45
CA THR A 196 -47.27 7.78 -25.23
C THR A 196 -48.31 7.39 -26.28
N ASP A 197 -47.85 6.82 -27.41
CA ASP A 197 -48.69 6.23 -28.46
C ASP A 197 -48.99 4.74 -28.21
N GLN A 198 -48.71 4.25 -26.99
CA GLN A 198 -48.94 2.88 -26.53
C GLN A 198 -48.15 1.80 -27.30
N ARG A 199 -47.03 2.18 -27.92
CA ARG A 199 -46.18 1.24 -28.65
C ARG A 199 -45.14 0.64 -27.71
N ILE A 200 -45.02 -0.67 -27.76
CA ILE A 200 -44.00 -1.44 -27.05
C ILE A 200 -42.85 -1.71 -28.01
N TYR A 201 -41.64 -1.35 -27.62
CA TYR A 201 -40.42 -1.64 -28.37
C TYR A 201 -39.56 -2.65 -27.61
N VAL A 202 -38.98 -3.59 -28.35
CA VAL A 202 -37.96 -4.50 -27.82
C VAL A 202 -36.74 -4.38 -28.73
N GLY A 203 -35.63 -3.91 -28.17
CA GLY A 203 -34.39 -3.64 -28.88
C GLY A 203 -33.22 -4.43 -28.31
N TYR A 204 -32.26 -4.79 -29.16
CA TYR A 204 -30.99 -5.38 -28.74
C TYR A 204 -29.83 -4.53 -29.25
N HIS A 205 -29.01 -4.05 -28.32
CA HIS A 205 -27.85 -3.20 -28.60
C HIS A 205 -26.58 -3.99 -28.30
N PHE A 206 -25.77 -4.24 -29.32
CA PHE A 206 -24.47 -4.88 -29.16
C PHE A 206 -23.37 -3.82 -29.01
N SER A 207 -22.45 -4.04 -28.08
CA SER A 207 -21.33 -3.13 -27.87
C SER A 207 -20.26 -3.35 -28.95
N ILE A 208 -20.18 -2.42 -29.91
CA ILE A 208 -19.22 -2.48 -31.03
C ILE A 208 -17.83 -1.95 -30.69
N PHE A 209 -17.72 -1.11 -29.66
CA PHE A 209 -16.45 -0.51 -29.26
C PHE A 209 -16.40 -0.39 -27.75
N LYS A 210 -15.35 -0.95 -27.16
CA LYS A 210 -15.03 -0.77 -25.75
C LYS A 210 -13.79 0.12 -25.68
N ILE A 211 -13.97 1.36 -25.22
CA ILE A 211 -12.83 2.21 -24.88
C ILE A 211 -12.13 1.55 -23.70
N ARG A 212 -11.00 0.90 -23.97
CA ARG A 212 -10.08 0.45 -22.92
C ARG A 212 -9.36 1.71 -22.45
N LYS A 213 -9.67 2.14 -21.23
CA LYS A 213 -8.91 3.20 -20.55
C LYS A 213 -7.56 2.65 -20.09
#